data_AF-A0A497LPM4-F1
#
_entry.id   AF-A0A497LPM4-F1
#
_cell.length_a   1.000
_cell.length_b   1.000
_cell.length_c   1.000
_cell.angle_alpha   90.00
_cell.angle_beta   90.00
_cell.angle_gamma   90.00
#
_symmetry.space_group_name_H-M   'P 1'
#
loop_
_entity.id
_entity.type
_entity.pdbx_description
1 polymer ?
#
loop_
_entity_poly.entity_id
_entity_poly.type
_entity_poly.pdbx_seq_one_letter_code
_entity_poly.pdbx_strand_id
1 'polypeptide(L)'
;MPRYKFLAIPTKYWKPGENYLEEIIKRVGERLSDGDFVVISEKAVSTALGNLVDENSLKPSLSARLIAKYWMRIIWGYLLGFLCNFGEELLRHMREYPLEMGSRHKQVALQYAGLLQSLNFGSEGGIDGSNLPYAYVCLPLKNACEIARKIREEILLKLGKNVSVMIVDTDRTFSFRNFHFTPRPNSIRGIYSFGGFIAYVVGRLFKLKARATPIAVVGERISVEESLEIADLANRARGSGAGRNVWEMAKKFGVGLTDVTWEMLETVKHKPIVVVR
;
A
#
# COMPACT_ATOMS: atom_id res chain seq x y z
N MET A 1 -17.45 17.53 16.84
CA MET A 1 -16.27 18.06 16.11
C MET A 1 -15.43 16.87 15.67
N PRO A 2 -14.76 16.89 14.49
CA PRO A 2 -13.86 15.79 14.13
C PRO A 2 -12.72 15.71 15.15
N ARG A 3 -12.42 14.49 15.62
CA ARG A 3 -11.38 14.20 16.62
C ARG A 3 -9.97 14.59 16.15
N TYR A 4 -9.75 14.57 14.84
CA TYR A 4 -8.48 14.91 14.20
C TYR A 4 -8.69 15.83 12.99
N LYS A 5 -7.69 16.68 12.71
CA LYS A 5 -7.54 17.47 11.48
C LYS A 5 -6.46 16.83 10.61
N PHE A 6 -6.71 16.73 9.31
CA PHE A 6 -5.82 16.09 8.35
C PHE A 6 -5.39 17.09 7.28
N LEU A 7 -4.08 17.21 7.08
CA LEU A 7 -3.49 18.02 6.02
C LEU A 7 -2.65 17.14 5.10
N ALA A 8 -3.20 16.78 3.94
CA ALA A 8 -2.47 16.04 2.92
C ALA A 8 -1.53 16.96 2.14
N ILE A 9 -0.24 16.67 2.17
CA ILE A 9 0.81 17.55 1.65
C ILE A 9 1.20 17.11 0.23
N PRO A 10 0.96 17.94 -0.80
CA PRO A 10 1.41 17.64 -2.14
C PRO A 10 2.92 17.80 -2.27
N THR A 11 3.56 16.88 -2.98
CA THR A 11 5.00 16.88 -3.28
C THR A 11 5.21 16.72 -4.79
N LYS A 12 6.47 16.79 -5.25
CA LYS A 12 6.81 16.19 -6.54
C LYS A 12 6.59 14.68 -6.50
N TYR A 13 6.43 14.04 -7.66
CA TYR A 13 6.31 12.58 -7.72
C TYR A 13 7.63 11.93 -7.28
N TRP A 14 7.56 10.99 -6.34
CA TRP A 14 8.77 10.31 -5.85
C TRP A 14 9.15 9.17 -6.78
N LYS A 15 10.37 9.24 -7.33
CA LYS A 15 10.98 8.25 -8.22
C LYS A 15 12.16 7.57 -7.51
N PRO A 16 12.63 6.41 -8.00
CA PRO A 16 13.86 5.80 -7.49
C PRO A 16 15.03 6.80 -7.43
N GLY A 17 15.72 6.83 -6.29
CA GLY A 17 16.83 7.74 -6.04
C GLY A 17 16.43 9.12 -5.52
N GLU A 18 15.14 9.42 -5.37
CA GLU A 18 14.68 10.68 -4.78
C GLU A 18 15.00 10.78 -3.29
N ASN A 19 15.46 11.96 -2.87
CA ASN A 19 15.73 12.24 -1.46
C ASN A 19 14.42 12.53 -0.71
N TYR A 20 13.70 11.46 -0.37
CA TYR A 20 12.42 11.55 0.33
C TYR A 20 12.54 12.25 1.69
N LEU A 21 13.67 12.12 2.39
CA LEU A 21 13.89 12.78 3.68
C LEU A 21 13.90 14.30 3.53
N GLU A 22 14.71 14.81 2.63
CA GLU A 22 14.79 16.25 2.37
C GLU A 22 13.45 16.81 1.87
N GLU A 23 12.77 16.11 0.98
CA GLU A 23 11.44 16.53 0.50
C GLU A 23 10.42 16.52 1.65
N ILE A 24 10.43 15.54 2.57
CA ILE A 24 9.58 15.55 3.76
C ILE A 24 9.86 16.83 4.56
N ILE A 25 11.11 17.06 4.98
CA ILE A 25 11.49 18.21 5.82
C ILE A 25 11.06 19.53 5.19
N LYS A 26 11.38 19.72 3.90
CA LYS A 26 11.03 20.92 3.14
C LYS A 26 9.52 21.15 3.09
N ARG A 27 8.73 20.08 2.98
CA ARG A 27 7.28 20.17 2.75
C ARG A 27 6.45 20.23 4.02
N VAL A 28 6.97 19.71 5.13
CA VAL A 28 6.29 19.71 6.43
C VAL A 28 6.68 20.92 7.30
N GLY A 29 7.84 21.55 7.06
CA GLY A 29 8.45 22.63 7.86
C GLY A 29 7.50 23.50 8.68
N GLU A 30 6.84 24.47 8.05
CA GLU A 30 5.96 25.44 8.73
C GLU A 30 4.59 24.86 9.13
N ARG A 31 4.30 23.62 8.74
CA ARG A 31 2.99 22.97 8.90
C ARG A 31 2.95 22.02 10.11
N LEU A 32 4.07 21.85 10.80
CA LEU A 32 4.18 20.99 11.98
C LEU A 32 4.15 21.78 13.28
N SER A 33 3.49 21.18 14.26
CA SER A 33 3.57 21.55 15.66
C SER A 33 3.94 20.32 16.49
N ASP A 34 4.45 20.55 17.70
CA ASP A 34 4.78 19.45 18.61
C ASP A 34 3.54 18.62 18.93
N GLY A 35 3.70 17.30 18.97
CA GLY A 35 2.61 16.33 19.14
C GLY A 35 1.88 15.92 17.86
N ASP A 36 2.14 16.57 16.72
CA ASP A 36 1.53 16.16 15.44
C ASP A 36 2.02 14.76 15.01
N PHE A 37 1.21 14.07 14.21
CA PHE A 37 1.60 12.86 13.50
C PHE A 37 1.94 13.16 12.04
N VAL A 38 3.10 12.69 11.60
CA VAL A 38 3.51 12.68 10.20
C VAL A 38 3.29 11.28 9.64
N VAL A 39 2.22 11.12 8.87
CA VAL A 39 1.79 9.84 8.28
C VAL A 39 2.27 9.76 6.84
N ILE A 40 3.03 8.73 6.51
CA ILE A 40 3.75 8.60 5.23
C ILE A 40 3.34 7.29 4.54
N SER A 41 3.16 7.32 3.23
CA SER A 41 2.88 6.12 2.43
C SER A 41 4.13 5.23 2.37
N GLU A 42 3.96 3.96 2.73
CA GLU A 42 5.03 2.95 2.58
C GLU A 42 5.53 2.87 1.14
N LYS A 43 4.59 2.73 0.18
CA LYS A 43 4.91 2.64 -1.25
C LYS A 43 5.76 3.81 -1.72
N ALA A 44 5.44 5.04 -1.32
CA ALA A 44 6.19 6.21 -1.76
C ALA A 44 7.65 6.16 -1.27
N VAL A 45 7.86 5.83 0.01
CA VAL A 45 9.20 5.68 0.59
C VAL A 45 9.96 4.52 -0.07
N SER A 46 9.30 3.38 -0.25
CA SER A 46 9.91 2.20 -0.86
C SER A 46 10.28 2.43 -2.34
N THR A 47 9.45 3.19 -3.08
CA THR A 47 9.75 3.65 -4.44
C THR A 47 10.97 4.57 -4.46
N ALA A 48 11.04 5.55 -3.55
CA ALA A 48 12.17 6.47 -3.46
C ALA A 48 13.49 5.74 -3.14
N LEU A 49 13.42 4.70 -2.30
CA LEU A 49 14.55 3.80 -2.01
C LEU A 49 14.94 2.88 -3.18
N GLY A 50 14.22 2.91 -4.30
CA GLY A 50 14.48 2.06 -5.46
C GLY A 50 14.14 0.58 -5.22
N ASN A 51 13.27 0.28 -4.26
CA ASN A 51 12.85 -1.08 -3.92
C ASN A 51 11.78 -1.59 -4.92
N LEU A 52 12.15 -1.59 -6.20
CA LEU A 52 11.33 -1.95 -7.34
C LEU A 52 11.83 -3.23 -8.00
N VAL A 53 10.91 -4.00 -8.57
CA VAL A 53 11.20 -5.16 -9.41
C VAL A 53 10.56 -4.96 -10.77
N ASP A 54 11.33 -5.20 -11.82
CA ASP A 54 10.80 -5.29 -13.20
C ASP A 54 10.25 -6.68 -13.47
N GLU A 55 8.93 -6.78 -13.55
CA GLU A 55 8.24 -8.04 -13.80
C GLU A 55 8.57 -8.61 -15.18
N ASN A 56 8.87 -7.76 -16.17
CA ASN A 56 9.21 -8.22 -17.52
C ASN A 56 10.54 -8.97 -17.57
N SER A 57 11.44 -8.73 -16.61
CA SER A 57 12.70 -9.46 -16.51
C SER A 57 12.54 -10.90 -16.01
N LEU A 58 11.35 -11.27 -15.51
CA LEU A 58 11.10 -12.56 -14.87
C LEU A 58 10.44 -13.55 -15.82
N LYS A 59 10.90 -14.80 -15.74
CA LYS A 59 10.26 -15.95 -16.40
C LYS A 59 9.30 -16.64 -15.42
N PRO A 60 7.98 -16.62 -15.67
CA PRO A 60 7.03 -17.23 -14.75
C PRO A 60 7.15 -18.75 -14.75
N SER A 61 7.18 -19.34 -13.55
CA SER A 61 7.10 -20.77 -13.31
C SER A 61 5.74 -21.35 -13.70
N LEU A 62 5.64 -22.68 -13.78
CA LEU A 62 4.36 -23.36 -14.00
C LEU A 62 3.36 -22.99 -12.90
N SER A 63 3.78 -22.96 -11.64
CA SER A 63 2.92 -22.56 -10.51
C SER A 63 2.34 -21.18 -10.70
N ALA A 64 3.16 -20.18 -11.06
CA ALA A 64 2.70 -18.83 -11.32
C ALA A 64 1.66 -18.76 -12.46
N ARG A 65 1.88 -19.53 -13.54
CA ARG A 65 0.93 -19.64 -14.66
C ARG A 65 -0.38 -20.30 -14.26
N LEU A 66 -0.34 -21.35 -13.44
CA LEU A 66 -1.53 -22.03 -12.94
C LEU A 66 -2.34 -21.11 -12.02
N ILE A 67 -1.68 -20.35 -11.15
CA ILE A 67 -2.34 -19.35 -10.31
C ILE A 67 -3.00 -18.29 -11.19
N ALA A 68 -2.29 -17.68 -12.12
CA ALA A 68 -2.86 -16.66 -13.01
C ALA A 68 -4.03 -17.20 -13.86
N LYS A 69 -3.92 -18.42 -14.41
CA LYS A 69 -4.93 -18.99 -15.30
C LYS A 69 -6.16 -19.50 -14.57
N TYR A 70 -6.00 -20.28 -13.51
CA TYR A 70 -7.12 -20.98 -12.86
C TYR A 70 -7.52 -20.30 -11.57
N TRP A 71 -6.56 -20.00 -10.70
CA TRP A 71 -6.87 -19.41 -9.40
C TRP A 71 -7.45 -17.99 -9.54
N MET A 72 -6.84 -17.14 -10.37
CA MET A 72 -7.35 -15.77 -10.56
C MET A 72 -8.65 -15.75 -11.39
N ARG A 73 -8.66 -16.39 -12.57
CA ARG A 73 -9.83 -16.30 -13.47
C ARG A 73 -11.05 -17.07 -12.99
N ILE A 74 -10.86 -18.23 -12.36
CA ILE A 74 -11.95 -19.11 -11.95
C ILE A 74 -12.27 -18.90 -10.47
N ILE A 75 -11.31 -19.19 -9.59
CA ILE A 75 -11.54 -19.19 -8.15
C ILE A 75 -11.85 -17.78 -7.65
N TRP A 76 -11.03 -16.78 -7.97
CA TRP A 76 -11.35 -15.38 -7.65
C TRP A 76 -12.47 -14.80 -8.51
N GLY A 77 -12.48 -15.09 -9.81
CA GLY A 77 -13.47 -14.52 -10.75
C GLY A 77 -14.92 -14.95 -10.54
N TYR A 78 -15.18 -16.12 -9.95
CA TYR A 78 -16.53 -16.65 -9.77
C TYR A 78 -16.89 -17.05 -8.34
N LEU A 79 -15.93 -17.55 -7.54
CA LEU A 79 -16.21 -18.03 -6.18
C LEU A 79 -15.84 -17.00 -5.11
N LEU A 80 -14.54 -16.76 -4.90
CA LEU A 80 -14.05 -15.90 -3.82
C LEU A 80 -14.45 -14.44 -4.02
N GLY A 81 -14.46 -13.94 -5.26
CA GLY A 81 -14.90 -12.58 -5.56
C GLY A 81 -16.36 -12.35 -5.18
N PHE A 82 -17.24 -13.34 -5.42
CA PHE A 82 -18.64 -13.28 -5.00
C PHE A 82 -18.76 -13.30 -3.47
N LEU A 83 -18.08 -14.24 -2.80
CA LEU A 83 -18.03 -14.32 -1.33
C LEU A 83 -17.53 -13.02 -0.69
N CYS A 84 -16.59 -12.34 -1.34
CA CYS A 84 -16.02 -11.09 -0.87
C CYS A 84 -16.85 -9.84 -1.27
N ASN A 85 -17.99 -10.01 -1.95
CA ASN A 85 -18.82 -8.92 -2.48
C ASN A 85 -18.01 -7.97 -3.37
N PHE A 86 -17.32 -8.49 -4.39
CA PHE A 86 -16.64 -7.67 -5.38
C PHE A 86 -17.66 -7.02 -6.32
N GLY A 87 -17.39 -5.77 -6.72
CA GLY A 87 -18.16 -5.11 -7.76
C GLY A 87 -17.93 -5.77 -9.13
N GLU A 88 -18.85 -5.55 -10.06
CA GLU A 88 -18.85 -6.17 -11.39
C GLU A 88 -17.56 -5.90 -12.17
N GLU A 89 -17.04 -4.67 -12.12
CA GLU A 89 -15.79 -4.30 -12.81
C GLU A 89 -14.59 -5.11 -12.30
N LEU A 90 -14.48 -5.31 -10.97
CA LEU A 90 -13.40 -6.12 -10.39
C LEU A 90 -13.58 -7.61 -10.70
N LEU A 91 -14.82 -8.12 -10.67
CA LEU A 91 -15.09 -9.51 -11.07
C LEU A 91 -14.71 -9.75 -12.53
N ARG A 92 -15.03 -8.81 -13.43
CA ARG A 92 -14.61 -8.88 -14.84
C ARG A 92 -13.08 -8.90 -14.96
N HIS A 93 -12.37 -7.99 -14.28
CA HIS A 93 -10.90 -8.00 -14.28
C HIS A 93 -10.29 -9.30 -13.76
N MET A 94 -10.92 -9.94 -12.76
CA MET A 94 -10.47 -11.25 -12.29
C MET A 94 -10.69 -12.32 -13.36
N ARG A 95 -11.87 -12.37 -14.00
CA ARG A 95 -12.17 -13.35 -15.07
C ARG A 95 -11.29 -13.18 -16.31
N GLU A 96 -10.92 -11.94 -16.60
CA GLU A 96 -10.07 -11.55 -17.73
C GLU A 96 -8.59 -11.40 -17.33
N TYR A 97 -8.20 -11.80 -16.11
CA TYR A 97 -6.87 -11.58 -15.54
C TYR A 97 -5.76 -11.93 -16.54
N PRO A 98 -4.82 -11.01 -16.85
CA PRO A 98 -3.89 -11.18 -17.97
C PRO A 98 -2.98 -12.39 -17.74
N LEU A 99 -2.90 -13.31 -18.71
CA LEU A 99 -2.16 -14.56 -18.51
C LEU A 99 -0.65 -14.33 -18.46
N GLU A 100 -0.08 -13.56 -19.39
CA GLU A 100 1.37 -13.39 -19.46
C GLU A 100 1.89 -12.49 -18.32
N MET A 101 1.46 -11.23 -18.31
CA MET A 101 1.80 -10.26 -17.27
C MET A 101 1.37 -10.73 -15.88
N GLY A 102 0.13 -11.22 -15.75
CA GLY A 102 -0.36 -11.69 -14.46
C GLY A 102 0.40 -12.91 -13.95
N SER A 103 0.95 -13.77 -14.83
CA SER A 103 1.86 -14.84 -14.39
C SER A 103 3.20 -14.29 -13.90
N ARG A 104 3.75 -13.24 -14.52
CA ARG A 104 4.96 -12.57 -14.03
C ARG A 104 4.72 -11.96 -12.64
N HIS A 105 3.58 -11.31 -12.44
CA HIS A 105 3.17 -10.80 -11.12
C HIS A 105 3.09 -11.88 -10.06
N LYS A 106 2.41 -12.99 -10.38
CA LYS A 106 2.35 -14.15 -9.47
C LYS A 106 3.71 -14.78 -9.20
N GLN A 107 4.65 -14.70 -10.15
CA GLN A 107 6.03 -15.13 -9.93
C GLN A 107 6.74 -14.24 -8.91
N VAL A 108 6.59 -12.91 -8.99
CA VAL A 108 7.11 -11.99 -7.97
C VAL A 108 6.51 -12.31 -6.60
N ALA A 109 5.18 -12.40 -6.51
CA ALA A 109 4.52 -12.66 -5.24
C ALA A 109 4.95 -14.01 -4.63
N LEU A 110 5.10 -15.06 -5.43
CA LEU A 110 5.65 -16.34 -4.98
C LEU A 110 7.07 -16.21 -4.43
N GLN A 111 7.93 -15.47 -5.13
CA GLN A 111 9.35 -15.33 -4.78
C GLN A 111 9.57 -14.48 -3.53
N TYR A 112 8.79 -13.41 -3.35
CA TYR A 112 9.03 -12.42 -2.29
C TYR A 112 8.07 -12.52 -1.11
N ALA A 113 6.85 -13.02 -1.30
CA ALA A 113 5.81 -13.07 -0.27
C ALA A 113 5.33 -14.51 0.05
N GLY A 114 5.64 -15.48 -0.80
CA GLY A 114 5.31 -16.88 -0.62
C GLY A 114 3.92 -17.27 -1.13
N LEU A 115 3.61 -18.57 -1.05
CA LEU A 115 2.43 -19.15 -1.70
C LEU A 115 1.11 -18.51 -1.24
N LEU A 116 0.83 -18.46 0.06
CA LEU A 116 -0.45 -17.96 0.57
C LEU A 116 -0.71 -16.49 0.19
N GLN A 117 0.34 -15.69 0.04
CA GLN A 117 0.24 -14.30 -0.38
C GLN A 117 0.05 -14.20 -1.90
N SER A 118 0.75 -15.02 -2.68
CA SER A 118 0.57 -15.08 -4.14
C SER A 118 -0.84 -15.51 -4.56
N LEU A 119 -1.55 -16.24 -3.70
CA LEU A 119 -2.95 -16.62 -3.94
C LEU A 119 -3.93 -15.48 -3.65
N ASN A 120 -3.50 -14.36 -3.09
CA ASN A 120 -4.35 -13.19 -2.92
C ASN A 120 -4.55 -12.46 -4.26
N PHE A 121 -5.57 -11.60 -4.39
CA PHE A 121 -5.76 -10.78 -5.59
C PHE A 121 -5.22 -9.35 -5.44
N GLY A 122 -5.05 -8.88 -4.20
CA GLY A 122 -4.78 -7.46 -3.92
C GLY A 122 -3.71 -7.21 -2.86
N SER A 123 -3.71 -7.98 -1.76
CA SER A 123 -2.68 -7.86 -0.70
C SER A 123 -1.68 -9.03 -0.86
N GLU A 124 -0.82 -8.92 -1.87
CA GLU A 124 0.18 -9.94 -2.24
C GLU A 124 1.45 -9.83 -1.39
N GLY A 125 1.27 -9.66 -0.07
CA GLY A 125 2.36 -9.40 0.86
C GLY A 125 2.87 -7.96 0.87
N GLY A 126 2.06 -6.99 0.44
CA GLY A 126 2.44 -5.57 0.33
C GLY A 126 3.19 -5.23 -0.96
N ILE A 127 3.18 -6.13 -1.95
CA ILE A 127 3.67 -5.86 -3.30
C ILE A 127 2.60 -5.07 -4.05
N ASP A 128 2.97 -3.91 -4.60
CA ASP A 128 2.02 -3.00 -5.27
C ASP A 128 2.57 -2.53 -6.62
N GLY A 129 1.81 -2.72 -7.70
CA GLY A 129 2.11 -2.22 -9.04
C GLY A 129 1.35 -0.93 -9.42
N SER A 130 0.39 -0.49 -8.60
CA SER A 130 -0.35 0.74 -8.84
C SER A 130 0.49 1.97 -8.52
N ASN A 131 0.29 3.05 -9.26
CA ASN A 131 1.07 4.29 -9.14
C ASN A 131 2.57 4.07 -9.43
N LEU A 132 2.89 3.09 -10.27
CA LEU A 132 4.22 2.84 -10.82
C LEU A 132 4.11 2.67 -12.33
N PRO A 133 5.15 3.03 -13.10
CA PRO A 133 5.12 2.88 -14.53
C PRO A 133 5.57 1.48 -14.96
N TYR A 134 5.37 1.20 -16.25
CA TYR A 134 5.85 0.00 -16.90
C TYR A 134 5.33 -1.26 -16.20
N ALA A 135 6.14 -2.33 -16.18
CA ALA A 135 5.89 -3.54 -15.42
C ALA A 135 6.59 -3.50 -14.06
N TYR A 136 6.71 -2.32 -13.44
CA TYR A 136 7.33 -2.20 -12.11
C TYR A 136 6.34 -2.49 -11.00
N VAL A 137 6.80 -3.25 -10.02
CA VAL A 137 6.14 -3.41 -8.72
C VAL A 137 7.08 -2.98 -7.60
N CYS A 138 6.51 -2.34 -6.59
CA CYS A 138 7.22 -1.96 -5.38
C CYS A 138 7.12 -3.08 -4.36
N LEU A 139 8.25 -3.43 -3.74
CA LEU A 139 8.28 -4.37 -2.63
C LEU A 139 7.97 -3.65 -1.30
N PRO A 140 7.49 -4.36 -0.27
CA PRO A 140 7.28 -3.78 1.06
C PRO A 140 8.62 -3.41 1.73
N LEU A 141 8.58 -2.46 2.68
CA LEU A 141 9.74 -2.10 3.48
C LEU A 141 10.08 -3.22 4.46
N LYS A 142 11.37 -3.58 4.56
CA LYS A 142 11.86 -4.56 5.55
C LYS A 142 12.12 -3.92 6.92
N ASN A 143 12.48 -2.64 6.94
CA ASN A 143 12.90 -1.91 8.13
C ASN A 143 12.08 -0.61 8.35
N ALA A 144 10.76 -0.70 8.18
CA ALA A 144 9.85 0.45 8.30
C ALA A 144 9.99 1.21 9.63
N CYS A 145 10.18 0.52 10.76
CA CYS A 145 10.40 1.17 12.06
C CYS A 145 11.69 1.99 12.12
N GLU A 146 12.77 1.52 11.49
CA GLU A 146 14.03 2.27 11.43
C GLU A 146 13.90 3.51 10.55
N ILE A 147 13.24 3.36 9.40
CA ILE A 147 12.98 4.48 8.49
C ILE A 147 12.10 5.53 9.18
N ALA A 148 11.03 5.11 9.86
CA ALA A 148 10.17 6.01 10.62
C ALA A 148 10.94 6.76 11.73
N ARG A 149 11.84 6.08 12.43
CA ARG A 149 12.71 6.69 13.45
C ARG A 149 13.65 7.72 12.83
N LYS A 150 14.30 7.37 11.72
CA LYS A 150 15.20 8.27 10.98
C LYS A 150 14.47 9.54 10.53
N ILE A 151 13.25 9.40 10.00
CA ILE A 151 12.41 10.55 9.60
C ILE A 151 12.12 11.44 10.82
N ARG A 152 11.73 10.84 11.95
CA ARG A 152 11.44 11.58 13.19
C ARG A 152 12.68 12.32 13.71
N GLU A 153 13.84 11.67 13.70
CA GLU A 153 15.12 12.26 14.11
C GLU A 153 15.49 13.44 13.21
N GLU A 154 15.39 13.30 11.89
CA GLU A 154 15.64 14.40 10.95
C GLU A 154 14.67 15.57 11.15
N ILE A 155 13.38 15.32 11.44
CA ILE A 155 12.40 16.36 11.75
C ILE A 155 12.80 17.09 13.03
N LEU A 156 13.16 16.37 14.08
CA LEU A 156 13.59 16.97 15.34
C LEU A 156 14.87 17.81 15.14
N LEU A 157 15.86 17.26 14.42
CA LEU A 157 17.14 17.92 14.19
C LEU A 157 17.02 19.18 13.33
N LYS A 158 16.25 19.14 12.24
CA LYS A 158 16.18 20.24 11.27
C LYS A 158 15.07 21.25 11.54
N LEU A 159 13.97 20.83 12.17
CA LEU A 159 12.79 21.66 12.40
C LEU A 159 12.54 21.94 13.88
N GLY A 160 13.25 21.28 14.78
CA GLY A 160 13.06 21.42 16.23
C GLY A 160 11.68 20.93 16.71
N LYS A 161 10.99 20.08 15.93
CA LYS A 161 9.63 19.61 16.24
C LYS A 161 9.65 18.18 16.76
N ASN A 162 9.05 17.96 17.92
CA ASN A 162 8.84 16.64 18.50
C ASN A 162 7.50 16.07 18.02
N VAL A 163 7.56 15.25 16.98
CA VAL A 163 6.39 14.63 16.33
C VAL A 163 6.42 13.11 16.47
N SER A 164 5.28 12.50 16.16
CA SER A 164 5.17 11.07 15.90
C SER A 164 5.22 10.81 14.39
N VAL A 165 5.85 9.71 13.96
CA VAL A 165 5.92 9.31 12.55
C VAL A 165 5.26 7.95 12.39
N MET A 166 4.38 7.84 11.39
CA MET A 166 3.68 6.61 11.05
C MET A 166 3.88 6.27 9.57
N ILE A 167 4.28 5.04 9.27
CA ILE A 167 4.31 4.51 7.90
C ILE A 167 3.07 3.63 7.71
N VAL A 168 2.34 3.87 6.62
CA VAL A 168 1.05 3.23 6.34
C VAL A 168 1.03 2.63 4.94
N ASP A 169 0.45 1.44 4.86
CA ASP A 169 0.11 0.75 3.62
C ASP A 169 -1.41 0.75 3.40
N THR A 170 -1.83 0.71 2.13
CA THR A 170 -3.25 0.68 1.74
C THR A 170 -3.89 -0.70 1.94
N ASP A 171 -3.08 -1.73 2.17
CA ASP A 171 -3.56 -3.05 2.54
C ASP A 171 -4.49 -2.99 3.77
N ARG A 172 -5.43 -3.94 3.82
CA ARG A 172 -6.55 -3.89 4.76
C ARG A 172 -6.26 -4.66 6.02
N THR A 173 -6.31 -3.97 7.15
CA THR A 173 -6.52 -4.58 8.45
C THR A 173 -8.01 -4.68 8.76
N PHE A 174 -8.47 -5.89 9.05
CA PHE A 174 -9.83 -6.17 9.50
C PHE A 174 -9.91 -6.15 11.02
N SER A 175 -11.06 -5.72 11.55
CA SER A 175 -11.27 -5.60 12.99
C SER A 175 -12.57 -6.25 13.41
N PHE A 176 -12.51 -7.05 14.47
CA PHE A 176 -13.65 -7.60 15.17
C PHE A 176 -13.47 -7.36 16.68
N ARG A 177 -14.23 -6.41 17.23
CA ARG A 177 -14.01 -5.89 18.59
C ARG A 177 -12.54 -5.45 18.75
N ASN A 178 -11.84 -5.94 19.78
CA ASN A 178 -10.44 -5.62 20.06
C ASN A 178 -9.44 -6.54 19.33
N PHE A 179 -9.92 -7.43 18.44
CA PHE A 179 -9.08 -8.30 17.64
C PHE A 179 -8.88 -7.70 16.25
N HIS A 180 -7.63 -7.41 15.90
CA HIS A 180 -7.23 -6.83 14.63
C HIS A 180 -6.33 -7.80 13.88
N PHE A 181 -6.64 -8.09 12.63
CA PHE A 181 -5.85 -9.01 11.82
C PHE A 181 -5.76 -8.55 10.37
N THR A 182 -4.70 -8.97 9.69
CA THR A 182 -4.42 -8.55 8.33
C THR A 182 -3.73 -9.67 7.54
N PRO A 183 -4.00 -9.80 6.23
CA PRO A 183 -3.17 -10.63 5.36
C PRO A 183 -1.75 -10.06 5.20
N ARG A 184 -1.57 -8.74 5.39
CA ARG A 184 -0.31 -8.02 5.19
C ARG A 184 0.72 -8.40 6.26
N PRO A 185 1.91 -8.93 5.90
CA PRO A 185 2.97 -9.18 6.87
C PRO A 185 3.47 -7.89 7.56
N ASN A 186 4.28 -8.01 8.61
CA ASN A 186 5.05 -6.88 9.19
C ASN A 186 4.20 -5.65 9.61
N SER A 187 2.97 -5.84 10.07
CA SER A 187 2.20 -4.77 10.71
C SER A 187 2.77 -4.43 12.10
N ILE A 188 2.34 -3.30 12.68
CA ILE A 188 2.68 -2.98 14.07
C ILE A 188 2.20 -4.05 15.06
N ARG A 189 2.84 -4.09 16.24
CA ARG A 189 2.45 -4.98 17.34
C ARG A 189 1.00 -4.76 17.75
N GLY A 190 0.29 -5.86 17.98
CA GLY A 190 -1.13 -5.87 18.34
C GLY A 190 -2.09 -6.02 17.15
N ILE A 191 -1.56 -6.05 15.92
CA ILE A 191 -2.26 -6.53 14.74
C ILE A 191 -1.69 -7.92 14.37
N TYR A 192 -2.55 -8.92 14.23
CA TYR A 192 -2.16 -10.27 13.87
C TYR A 192 -2.03 -10.42 12.35
N SER A 193 -0.79 -10.55 11.87
CA SER A 193 -0.50 -10.80 10.46
C SER A 193 -0.46 -12.30 10.16
N PHE A 194 -1.49 -12.86 9.51
CA PHE A 194 -1.53 -14.30 9.19
C PHE A 194 -2.49 -14.64 8.04
N GLY A 195 -2.44 -15.90 7.59
CA GLY A 195 -3.49 -16.51 6.76
C GLY A 195 -3.53 -16.08 5.29
N GLY A 196 -2.70 -15.12 4.86
CA GLY A 196 -2.65 -14.65 3.47
C GLY A 196 -4.05 -14.36 2.91
N PHE A 197 -4.36 -14.89 1.73
CA PHE A 197 -5.69 -14.68 1.13
C PHE A 197 -6.87 -15.12 2.01
N ILE A 198 -6.71 -16.11 2.89
CA ILE A 198 -7.79 -16.60 3.77
C ILE A 198 -8.21 -15.51 4.75
N ALA A 199 -7.26 -14.81 5.36
CA ALA A 199 -7.55 -13.68 6.26
C ALA A 199 -8.33 -12.59 5.52
N TYR A 200 -7.95 -12.29 4.27
CA TYR A 200 -8.71 -11.34 3.45
C TYR A 200 -10.15 -11.82 3.20
N VAL A 201 -10.34 -13.07 2.80
CA VAL A 201 -11.67 -13.64 2.52
C VAL A 201 -12.54 -13.62 3.76
N VAL A 202 -12.03 -14.07 4.91
CA VAL A 202 -12.76 -14.05 6.20
C VAL A 202 -13.18 -12.62 6.54
N GLY A 203 -12.26 -11.66 6.46
CA GLY A 203 -12.55 -10.26 6.76
C GLY A 203 -13.66 -9.68 5.88
N ARG A 204 -13.66 -10.00 4.59
CA ARG A 204 -14.69 -9.54 3.63
C ARG A 204 -16.01 -10.28 3.78
N LEU A 205 -16.00 -11.60 3.98
CA LEU A 205 -17.18 -12.44 4.11
C LEU A 205 -18.04 -11.99 5.30
N PHE A 206 -17.40 -11.74 6.45
CA PHE A 206 -18.06 -11.25 7.65
C PHE A 206 -18.27 -9.72 7.67
N LYS A 207 -17.99 -9.03 6.55
CA LYS A 207 -18.13 -7.56 6.41
C LYS A 207 -17.47 -6.79 7.56
N LEU A 208 -16.31 -7.27 8.02
CA LEU A 208 -15.60 -6.64 9.13
C LEU A 208 -15.10 -5.25 8.75
N LYS A 209 -14.95 -4.38 9.76
CA LYS A 209 -14.39 -3.04 9.58
C LYS A 209 -12.98 -3.17 9.00
N ALA A 210 -12.78 -2.68 7.78
CA ALA A 210 -11.50 -2.69 7.09
C ALA A 210 -10.89 -1.28 7.11
N ARG A 211 -9.62 -1.18 7.48
CA ARG A 211 -8.84 0.07 7.58
C ARG A 211 -7.46 -0.11 6.98
N ALA A 212 -6.84 0.98 6.54
CA ALA A 212 -5.44 0.98 6.11
C ALA A 212 -4.51 0.42 7.22
N THR A 213 -3.49 -0.35 6.84
CA THR A 213 -2.59 -1.02 7.78
C THR A 213 -1.44 -0.09 8.20
N PRO A 214 -1.30 0.26 9.50
CA PRO A 214 -0.08 0.87 10.00
C PRO A 214 1.05 -0.17 10.04
N ILE A 215 2.15 0.14 9.37
CA ILE A 215 3.34 -0.71 9.25
C ILE A 215 4.37 -0.35 10.32
N ALA A 216 4.54 0.94 10.61
CA ALA A 216 5.40 1.42 11.68
C ALA A 216 4.79 2.65 12.36
N VAL A 217 4.99 2.77 13.67
CA VAL A 217 4.65 3.95 14.48
C VAL A 217 5.81 4.21 15.44
N VAL A 218 6.33 5.45 15.44
CA VAL A 218 7.44 5.88 16.31
C VAL A 218 7.11 7.25 16.89
N GLY A 219 7.39 7.45 18.18
CA GLY A 219 7.07 8.70 18.89
C GLY A 219 6.17 8.42 20.09
N GLU A 220 5.05 9.13 20.16
CA GLU A 220 4.06 8.98 21.23
C GLU A 220 3.45 7.57 21.24
N ARG A 221 3.18 7.06 22.45
CA ARG A 221 2.53 5.76 22.62
C ARG A 221 1.03 5.89 22.44
N ILE A 222 0.55 5.44 21.29
CA ILE A 222 -0.88 5.35 20.99
C ILE A 222 -1.37 3.90 20.98
N SER A 223 -2.69 3.73 21.12
CA SER A 223 -3.32 2.41 21.01
C SER A 223 -3.31 1.89 19.56
N VAL A 224 -3.52 0.58 19.39
CA VAL A 224 -3.67 -0.04 18.07
C VAL A 224 -4.91 0.49 17.35
N GLU A 225 -6.01 0.68 18.08
CA GLU A 225 -7.27 1.20 17.52
C GLU A 225 -7.10 2.63 16.99
N GLU A 226 -6.38 3.48 17.75
CA GLU A 226 -6.03 4.84 17.34
C GLU A 226 -5.07 4.85 16.16
N SER A 227 -4.07 3.95 16.15
CA SER A 227 -3.14 3.80 15.01
C SER A 227 -3.90 3.44 13.73
N LEU A 228 -4.87 2.54 13.81
CA LEU A 228 -5.73 2.14 12.69
C LEU A 228 -6.67 3.27 12.24
N GLU A 229 -7.20 4.06 13.18
CA GLU A 229 -8.04 5.23 12.87
C GLU A 229 -7.25 6.31 12.14
N ILE A 230 -6.08 6.69 12.66
CA ILE A 230 -5.18 7.67 12.03
C ILE A 230 -4.73 7.19 10.66
N ALA A 231 -4.33 5.91 10.53
CA ALA A 231 -3.90 5.33 9.26
C ALA A 231 -5.00 5.38 8.19
N ASP A 232 -6.23 4.99 8.53
CA ASP A 232 -7.34 4.97 7.58
C ASP A 232 -7.75 6.38 7.14
N LEU A 233 -7.86 7.31 8.09
CA LEU A 233 -8.25 8.69 7.79
C LEU A 233 -7.16 9.42 7.00
N ALA A 234 -5.88 9.21 7.32
CA ALA A 234 -4.77 9.73 6.53
C ALA A 234 -4.76 9.14 5.11
N ASN A 235 -5.04 7.84 4.96
CA ASN A 235 -5.15 7.22 3.64
C ASN A 235 -6.30 7.83 2.81
N ARG A 236 -7.45 8.11 3.42
CA ARG A 236 -8.56 8.82 2.75
C ARG A 236 -8.18 10.24 2.35
N ALA A 237 -7.48 10.97 3.21
CA ALA A 237 -7.02 12.34 2.94
C ALA A 237 -6.00 12.41 1.78
N ARG A 238 -5.15 11.38 1.65
CA ARG A 238 -4.20 11.23 0.53
C ARG A 238 -4.90 11.05 -0.81
N GLY A 239 -5.95 10.22 -0.86
CA GLY A 239 -6.60 9.79 -2.09
C GLY A 239 -5.81 8.69 -2.82
N SER A 240 -6.22 8.35 -4.04
CA SER A 240 -5.70 7.20 -4.81
C SER A 240 -4.65 7.55 -5.87
N GLY A 241 -4.23 8.81 -5.98
CA GLY A 241 -3.26 9.23 -7.00
C GLY A 241 -3.74 8.98 -8.43
N ALA A 242 -3.05 8.08 -9.14
CA ALA A 242 -3.37 7.68 -10.51
C ALA A 242 -4.50 6.64 -10.59
N GLY A 243 -4.82 5.96 -9.49
CA GLY A 243 -5.85 4.92 -9.44
C GLY A 243 -5.67 4.02 -8.23
N ARG A 244 -6.73 3.32 -7.82
CA ARG A 244 -6.68 2.39 -6.68
C ARG A 244 -5.99 1.06 -6.98
N ASN A 245 -5.82 0.75 -8.27
CA ASN A 245 -5.18 -0.46 -8.78
C ASN A 245 -4.63 -0.18 -10.19
N VAL A 246 -3.91 -1.14 -10.76
CA VAL A 246 -3.27 -1.03 -12.09
C VAL A 246 -4.29 -0.80 -13.21
N TRP A 247 -5.50 -1.36 -13.13
CA TRP A 247 -6.54 -1.17 -14.14
C TRP A 247 -7.10 0.25 -14.13
N GLU A 248 -7.43 0.78 -12.94
CA GLU A 248 -7.89 2.18 -12.82
C GLU A 248 -6.80 3.17 -13.27
N MET A 249 -5.53 2.87 -12.96
CA MET A 249 -4.38 3.67 -13.40
C MET A 249 -4.25 3.69 -14.92
N ALA A 250 -4.25 2.52 -15.56
CA ALA A 250 -4.18 2.41 -17.02
C ALA A 250 -5.37 3.10 -17.70
N LYS A 251 -6.58 2.90 -17.18
CA LYS A 251 -7.82 3.54 -17.65
C LYS A 251 -7.75 5.06 -17.55
N LYS A 252 -7.16 5.62 -16.48
CA LYS A 252 -7.01 7.07 -16.29
C LYS A 252 -6.19 7.72 -17.41
N PHE A 253 -5.15 7.03 -17.87
CA PHE A 253 -4.27 7.53 -18.94
C PHE A 253 -4.68 7.06 -20.34
N GLY A 254 -5.65 6.14 -20.45
CA GLY A 254 -6.11 5.60 -21.73
C GLY A 254 -5.09 4.69 -22.40
N VAL A 255 -4.25 3.99 -21.62
CA VAL A 255 -3.15 3.13 -22.11
C VAL A 255 -3.27 1.70 -21.57
N GLY A 256 -2.40 0.80 -22.03
CA GLY A 256 -2.33 -0.57 -21.51
C GLY A 256 -1.73 -0.63 -20.09
N LEU A 257 -1.86 -1.79 -19.43
CA LEU A 257 -1.47 -1.98 -18.03
C LEU A 257 0.03 -1.72 -17.75
N THR A 258 0.88 -1.88 -18.77
CA THR A 258 2.34 -1.67 -18.69
C THR A 258 2.83 -0.48 -19.51
N ASP A 259 1.93 0.36 -19.99
CA ASP A 259 2.27 1.47 -20.90
C ASP A 259 2.25 2.83 -20.17
N VAL A 260 1.97 2.83 -18.87
CA VAL A 260 2.06 4.02 -18.02
C VAL A 260 3.53 4.38 -17.84
N THR A 261 3.90 5.65 -18.02
CA THR A 261 5.29 6.13 -17.89
C THR A 261 5.48 7.04 -16.68
N TRP A 262 6.73 7.36 -16.34
CA TRP A 262 7.02 8.33 -15.27
C TRP A 262 6.45 9.71 -15.58
N GLU A 263 6.54 10.16 -16.83
CA GLU A 263 6.04 11.45 -17.28
C GLU A 263 4.52 11.56 -17.09
N MET A 264 3.78 10.47 -17.36
CA MET A 264 2.35 10.39 -17.09
C MET A 264 2.06 10.53 -15.59
N LEU A 265 2.80 9.81 -14.75
CA LEU A 265 2.62 9.82 -13.30
C LEU A 265 2.96 11.18 -12.67
N GLU A 266 3.96 11.89 -13.20
CA GLU A 266 4.32 13.24 -12.76
C GLU A 266 3.20 14.28 -12.94
N THR A 267 2.26 14.04 -13.85
CA THR A 267 1.05 14.89 -14.02
C THR A 267 0.05 14.74 -12.87
N VAL A 268 0.16 13.69 -12.06
CA VAL A 268 -0.75 13.37 -10.97
C VAL A 268 -0.29 14.04 -9.68
N LYS A 269 -1.24 14.61 -8.93
CA LYS A 269 -0.97 15.15 -7.58
C LYS A 269 -0.49 14.03 -6.64
N HIS A 270 0.80 13.98 -6.37
CA HIS A 270 1.41 13.06 -5.42
C HIS A 270 1.31 13.63 -4.00
N LYS A 271 0.70 12.87 -3.06
CA LYS A 271 0.49 13.28 -1.67
C LYS A 271 0.99 12.21 -0.67
N PRO A 272 2.29 11.90 -0.66
CA PRO A 272 2.81 10.78 0.14
C PRO A 272 2.69 11.05 1.64
N ILE A 273 2.66 12.33 2.05
CA ILE A 273 2.69 12.79 3.44
C ILE A 273 1.34 13.36 3.84
N VAL A 274 0.87 13.02 5.04
CA VAL A 274 -0.30 13.61 5.69
C VAL A 274 0.08 14.00 7.11
N VAL A 275 -0.14 15.25 7.48
CA VAL A 275 0.00 15.72 8.86
C VAL A 275 -1.36 15.58 9.56
N VAL A 276 -1.35 14.99 10.75
CA VAL A 276 -2.54 14.75 11.57
C VAL A 276 -2.37 15.42 12.93
N ARG A 277 -3.39 16.16 13.36
CA ARG A 277 -3.44 16.91 14.63
C ARG A 277 -4.76 16.66 15.34
#